data_AF-A0A7S2FF45-F1
#
_entry.id   AF-A0A7S2FF45-F1
#
_cell.length_a   1.000
_cell.length_b   1.000
_cell.length_c   1.000
_cell.angle_alpha   90.00
_cell.angle_beta   90.00
_cell.angle_gamma   90.00
#
_symmetry.space_group_name_H-M   'P 1'
#
loop_
_entity.id
_entity.type
_entity.pdbx_description
1 polymer ?
#
loop_
_entity_poly.entity_id
_entity_poly.type
_entity_poly.pdbx_seq_one_letter_code
_entity_poly.pdbx_strand_id
1 'polypeptide(L)'
;NADDVRRKRLVYRSKQRGWLEVDLLMGTFAVAHVPTMSAAEMDEYEAILNQETIDIFEYVTAKKAPPADIDTGMMHKLQDWANGSPVGTSPESYAQSKNNANMT
;
A
#
# COMPACT_ATOMS: atom_id res chain seq x y z
N ASN A 1 -21.09 -8.83 -8.34
CA ASN A 1 -21.27 -7.45 -7.86
C ASN A 1 -20.12 -6.62 -8.43
N ALA A 2 -20.37 -5.54 -9.17
CA ALA A 2 -19.29 -4.80 -9.89
C ALA A 2 -18.20 -4.26 -8.94
N ASP A 3 -18.62 -3.90 -7.73
CA ASP A 3 -17.76 -3.37 -6.67
C ASP A 3 -16.77 -4.41 -6.12
N ASP A 4 -17.18 -5.68 -6.03
CA ASP A 4 -16.31 -6.81 -5.61
C ASP A 4 -15.18 -7.06 -6.63
N VAL A 5 -15.48 -6.90 -7.92
CA VAL A 5 -14.48 -7.03 -8.99
C VAL A 5 -13.46 -5.89 -8.92
N ARG A 6 -13.92 -4.65 -8.66
CA ARG A 6 -13.03 -3.49 -8.50
C ARG A 6 -12.09 -3.70 -7.30
N ARG A 7 -12.62 -4.09 -6.14
CA ARG A 7 -11.84 -4.43 -4.94
C ARG A 7 -10.76 -5.47 -5.22
N LYS A 8 -11.13 -6.60 -5.82
CA LYS A 8 -10.18 -7.68 -6.17
C LYS A 8 -9.09 -7.20 -7.13
N ARG A 9 -9.43 -6.37 -8.11
CA ARG A 9 -8.46 -5.78 -9.04
C ARG A 9 -7.48 -4.84 -8.33
N LEU A 10 -7.95 -4.05 -7.36
CA LEU A 10 -7.08 -3.16 -6.57
C LEU A 10 -6.08 -3.99 -5.74
N VAL A 11 -6.56 -5.00 -5.01
CA VAL A 11 -5.69 -5.91 -4.23
C VAL A 11 -4.68 -6.63 -5.11
N TYR A 12 -5.10 -7.07 -6.31
CA TYR A 12 -4.21 -7.73 -7.25
C TYR A 12 -3.13 -6.78 -7.79
N ARG A 13 -3.50 -5.55 -8.18
CA ARG A 13 -2.55 -4.52 -8.63
C ARG A 13 -1.56 -4.11 -7.54
N SER A 14 -1.98 -4.11 -6.28
CA SER A 14 -1.08 -3.90 -5.14
C SER A 14 0.02 -4.98 -5.04
N LYS A 15 -0.27 -6.19 -5.53
CA LYS A 15 0.61 -7.38 -5.53
C LYS A 15 1.39 -7.60 -6.84
N GLN A 16 1.44 -6.62 -7.73
CA GLN A 16 2.11 -6.74 -9.04
C GLN A 16 3.05 -5.57 -9.32
N ARG A 17 3.89 -5.24 -8.32
CA ARG A 17 4.75 -4.04 -8.35
C ARG A 17 6.20 -4.30 -8.70
N GLY A 18 6.65 -5.55 -8.62
CA GLY A 18 8.03 -5.97 -8.86
C GLY A 18 8.99 -5.74 -7.69
N TRP A 19 8.65 -4.90 -6.72
CA TRP A 19 9.37 -4.75 -5.45
C TRP A 19 8.63 -5.45 -4.32
N LEU A 20 9.25 -6.48 -3.75
CA LEU A 20 8.66 -7.34 -2.74
C LEU A 20 8.24 -6.58 -1.47
N GLU A 21 8.96 -5.52 -1.11
CA GLU A 21 8.65 -4.66 0.04
C GLU A 21 7.35 -3.89 -0.17
N VAL A 22 7.24 -3.21 -1.32
CA VAL A 22 6.06 -2.44 -1.68
C VAL A 22 4.87 -3.37 -1.90
N ASP A 23 5.12 -4.53 -2.51
CA ASP A 23 4.12 -5.58 -2.73
C ASP A 23 3.49 -6.06 -1.42
N LEU A 24 4.33 -6.31 -0.41
CA LEU A 24 3.88 -6.78 0.89
C LEU A 24 3.17 -5.67 1.66
N LEU A 25 3.73 -4.46 1.66
CA LEU A 25 3.14 -3.29 2.34
C LEU A 25 1.77 -2.95 1.75
N MET A 26 1.71 -2.73 0.43
CA MET A 26 0.47 -2.43 -0.26
C MET A 26 -0.49 -3.62 -0.25
N GLY A 27 0.01 -4.85 -0.37
CA GLY A 27 -0.80 -6.05 -0.37
C GLY A 27 -1.48 -6.32 0.98
N THR A 28 -0.77 -6.14 2.09
CA THR A 28 -1.34 -6.27 3.45
C THR A 28 -2.33 -5.14 3.75
N PHE A 29 -1.97 -3.90 3.42
CA PHE A 29 -2.86 -2.75 3.51
C PHE A 29 -4.15 -2.97 2.71
N ALA A 30 -4.02 -3.41 1.45
CA ALA A 30 -5.15 -3.63 0.56
C ALA A 30 -6.09 -4.70 1.11
N VAL A 31 -5.58 -5.83 1.58
CA VAL A 31 -6.41 -6.90 2.15
C VAL A 31 -7.15 -6.44 3.39
N ALA A 32 -6.53 -5.61 4.23
CA ALA A 32 -7.14 -5.09 5.45
C ALA A 32 -8.19 -3.98 5.19
N HIS A 33 -7.92 -3.07 4.25
CA HIS A 33 -8.72 -1.85 4.09
C HIS A 33 -9.66 -1.88 2.88
N VAL A 34 -9.27 -2.48 1.74
CA VAL A 34 -10.10 -2.50 0.52
C VAL A 34 -11.51 -3.09 0.73
N PRO A 35 -11.73 -4.11 1.59
CA PRO A 35 -13.08 -4.58 1.89
C PRO A 35 -13.98 -3.52 2.54
N THR A 36 -13.40 -2.64 3.35
CA THR A 36 -14.12 -1.59 4.11
C THR A 36 -14.10 -0.22 3.41
N MET A 37 -13.31 -0.06 2.34
CA MET A 37 -13.22 1.19 1.60
C MET A 37 -14.54 1.57 0.93
N SER A 38 -14.84 2.87 0.98
CA SER A 38 -15.92 3.49 0.22
C SER A 38 -15.55 3.65 -1.27
N ALA A 39 -16.53 3.93 -2.14
CA ALA A 39 -16.26 4.12 -3.56
C ALA A 39 -15.29 5.28 -3.87
N ALA A 40 -15.34 6.36 -3.07
CA ALA A 40 -14.40 7.48 -3.16
C ALA A 40 -12.97 7.05 -2.76
N GLU A 41 -12.86 6.33 -1.65
CA GLU A 41 -11.58 5.78 -1.16
C GLU A 41 -10.93 4.82 -2.15
N MET A 42 -11.74 4.01 -2.84
CA MET A 42 -11.23 3.15 -3.92
C MET A 42 -10.69 3.94 -5.10
N ASP A 43 -11.26 5.11 -5.39
CA ASP A 43 -10.80 6.01 -6.45
C ASP A 43 -9.48 6.66 -6.09
N GLU A 44 -9.38 7.18 -4.86
CA GLU A 44 -8.14 7.70 -4.28
C GLU A 44 -7.04 6.63 -4.28
N TYR A 45 -7.38 5.40 -3.87
CA TYR A 45 -6.44 4.29 -3.89
C TYR A 45 -6.01 3.90 -5.30
N GLU A 46 -6.92 3.95 -6.28
CA GLU A 46 -6.61 3.72 -7.67
C GLU A 46 -5.65 4.78 -8.25
N ALA A 47 -5.81 6.05 -7.87
CA ALA A 47 -4.90 7.13 -8.23
C ALA A 47 -3.48 6.92 -7.67
N ILE A 48 -3.38 6.50 -6.40
CA ILE A 48 -2.11 6.08 -5.79
C ILE A 48 -1.54 4.89 -6.57
N LEU A 49 -2.37 3.90 -6.92
CA LEU A 49 -1.92 2.73 -7.63
C LEU A 49 -1.44 3.02 -9.06
N ASN A 50 -1.83 4.14 -9.66
CA ASN A 50 -1.35 4.54 -10.98
C ASN A 50 0.07 5.14 -10.95
N GLN A 51 0.62 5.42 -9.76
CA GLN A 51 1.99 5.89 -9.61
C GLN A 51 3.01 4.76 -9.76
N GLU A 52 4.26 5.11 -10.08
CA GLU A 52 5.38 4.18 -10.13
C GLU A 52 5.66 3.58 -8.75
N THR A 53 6.17 2.33 -8.71
CA THR A 53 6.48 1.63 -7.46
C THR A 53 7.47 2.41 -6.58
N ILE A 54 8.46 3.09 -7.19
CA ILE A 54 9.44 3.90 -6.48
C ILE A 54 8.80 5.14 -5.85
N ASP A 55 7.98 5.87 -6.59
CA ASP A 55 7.29 7.06 -6.12
C ASP A 55 6.36 6.73 -4.94
N ILE A 56 5.59 5.64 -5.04
CA ILE A 56 4.73 5.19 -3.93
C ILE A 56 5.58 4.94 -2.69
N PHE A 57 6.69 4.21 -2.83
CA PHE A 57 7.57 3.95 -1.69
C PHE A 57 8.10 5.24 -1.07
N GLU A 58 8.52 6.22 -1.88
CA GLU A 58 8.99 7.53 -1.40
C GLU A 58 7.91 8.34 -0.70
N TYR A 59 6.67 8.34 -1.21
CA TYR A 59 5.54 9.03 -0.58
C TYR A 59 5.17 8.40 0.75
N VAL A 60 5.15 7.07 0.79
CA VAL A 60 4.74 6.30 1.96
C VAL A 60 5.77 6.36 3.07
N THR A 61 7.05 6.40 2.72
CA THR A 61 8.15 6.62 3.66
C THR A 61 8.34 8.09 4.04
N ALA A 62 7.45 8.98 3.58
CA ALA A 62 7.53 10.44 3.75
C ALA A 62 8.87 11.05 3.29
N LYS A 63 9.61 10.36 2.41
CA LYS A 63 10.83 10.88 1.78
C LYS A 63 10.52 11.95 0.76
N LYS A 64 9.35 11.85 0.14
CA LYS A 64 8.85 12.79 -0.88
C LYS A 64 7.41 13.18 -0.54
N ALA A 65 7.06 14.43 -0.81
CA ALA A 65 5.67 14.86 -0.67
C ALA A 65 4.83 14.30 -1.84
N PRO A 66 3.67 13.69 -1.57
CA PRO A 66 2.74 13.31 -2.63
C PRO A 66 2.27 14.54 -3.42
N PRO A 67 2.09 14.44 -4.76
CA PRO A 67 1.42 15.50 -5.52
C PRO A 67 -0.01 15.70 -5.02
N ALA A 68 -0.55 16.91 -5.20
CA ALA A 68 -1.88 17.29 -4.71
C ALA A 68 -3.01 16.35 -5.18
N ASP A 69 -2.87 15.73 -6.35
CA ASP A 69 -3.81 14.75 -6.88
C ASP A 69 -3.90 13.44 -6.08
N ILE A 70 -2.85 13.08 -5.33
CA ILE A 70 -2.83 11.87 -4.50
C ILE A 70 -2.61 12.16 -3.01
N ASP A 71 -2.41 13.43 -2.62
CA ASP A 71 -2.37 13.90 -1.23
C ASP A 71 -3.78 13.86 -0.63
N THR A 72 -4.21 12.63 -0.42
CA THR A 72 -5.57 12.26 -0.05
C THR A 72 -5.56 11.62 1.33
N GLY A 73 -6.74 11.51 1.95
CA GLY A 73 -6.87 10.78 3.21
C GLY A 73 -6.40 9.33 3.08
N MET A 74 -6.50 8.74 1.89
CA MET A 74 -5.99 7.41 1.60
C MET A 74 -4.46 7.33 1.65
N MET A 75 -3.75 8.31 1.09
CA MET A 75 -2.29 8.36 1.16
C MET A 75 -1.82 8.51 2.61
N HIS A 76 -2.48 9.37 3.41
CA HIS A 76 -2.14 9.54 4.82
C HIS A 76 -2.39 8.26 5.64
N LYS A 77 -3.50 7.53 5.37
CA LYS A 77 -3.73 6.21 5.98
C LYS A 77 -2.64 5.21 5.63
N LEU A 78 -2.13 5.26 4.40
CA LEU A 78 -1.09 4.35 3.95
C LEU A 78 0.28 4.69 4.56
N GLN A 79 0.58 5.99 4.73
CA GLN A 79 1.73 6.46 5.50
C GLN A 79 1.64 6.06 6.97
N ASP A 80 0.47 6.21 7.61
CA ASP A 80 0.25 5.77 8.98
C ASP A 80 0.45 4.25 9.14
N TRP A 81 -0.15 3.47 8.23
CA TRP A 81 0.04 2.02 8.18
C TRP A 81 1.51 1.62 8.03
N ALA A 82 2.26 2.36 7.21
CA ALA A 82 3.67 2.11 6.97
C ALA A 82 4.58 2.52 8.13
N ASN A 83 4.18 3.53 8.92
CA ASN A 83 4.84 3.91 10.17
C ASN A 83 4.51 2.95 11.34
N GLY A 84 3.27 2.42 11.37
CA GLY A 84 2.80 1.50 12.41
C GLY A 84 3.09 0.03 12.16
N SER A 85 3.40 -0.37 10.92
CA SER A 85 3.67 -1.77 10.57
C SER A 85 5.07 -2.21 11.03
N PRO A 86 5.19 -3.34 11.74
CA PRO A 86 6.48 -3.96 12.07
C PRO A 86 7.19 -4.59 10.85
N VAL A 87 6.58 -4.49 9.67
CA VAL A 87 7.11 -4.98 8.40
C VAL A 87 7.70 -3.79 7.65
N GLY A 88 9.03 -3.79 7.61
CA GLY A 88 9.90 -2.69 7.24
C GLY A 88 9.49 -1.83 6.06
N THR A 89 9.40 -0.54 6.31
CA THR A 89 9.42 0.58 5.34
C THR A 89 10.80 0.79 4.69
N SER A 90 11.70 -0.19 4.73
CA SER A 90 13.05 -0.09 4.16
C SER A 90 13.64 -1.47 3.81
N PRO A 91 14.55 -1.53 2.81
CA PRO A 91 15.16 -2.78 2.33
C PRO A 91 15.81 -3.61 3.43
N GLU A 92 16.34 -2.94 4.46
CA GLU A 92 17.01 -3.56 5.60
C GLU A 92 16.03 -4.14 6.62
N SER A 93 14.92 -3.45 6.92
CA SER A 93 13.91 -3.96 7.85
C SER A 93 13.11 -5.12 7.25
N TYR A 94 12.97 -5.20 5.93
CA TYR A 94 12.36 -6.34 5.24
C TYR A 94 13.08 -7.68 5.49
N ALA A 95 14.41 -7.69 5.43
CA ALA A 95 15.21 -8.89 5.73
C ALA A 95 15.01 -9.35 7.18
N GLN A 96 14.75 -8.41 8.09
CA GLN A 96 14.51 -8.69 9.51
C GLN A 96 13.09 -9.21 9.76
N SER A 97 12.06 -8.67 9.09
CA SER A 97 10.67 -9.12 9.23
C SER A 97 10.43 -10.51 8.64
N LYS A 98 11.17 -10.92 7.59
CA LYS A 98 11.07 -12.29 7.01
C LYS A 98 11.52 -13.39 7.98
N ASN A 99 12.35 -13.06 8.98
CA ASN A 99 12.73 -13.99 10.05
C ASN A 99 11.65 -14.14 11.14
N ASN A 100 10.73 -13.18 11.27
CA ASN A 100 9.75 -13.15 12.37
C ASN A 100 8.35 -13.63 11.95
N ALA A 101 8.04 -13.70 10.66
CA ALA A 101 6.74 -14.13 10.14
C ALA A 101 6.61 -15.66 9.92
N ASN A 102 7.62 -16.45 10.34
CA ASN A 102 7.65 -17.91 10.15
C ASN A 102 7.47 -18.69 11.47
N MET A 103 6.81 -18.12 12.48
CA MET A 103 6.51 -18.81 13.74
C MET A 103 5.09 -18.55 14.20
N THR A 104 4.10 -19.07 13.47
CA THR A 104 2.94 -19.75 14.05
C THR A 104 2.29 -20.68 13.02
#